data_AF-A0A4V4LD41-F1
#
_entry.id   AF-A0A4V4LD41-F1
#
_cell.length_a   1.000
_cell.length_b   1.000
_cell.length_c   1.000
_cell.angle_alpha   90.00
_cell.angle_beta   90.00
_cell.angle_gamma   90.00
#
_symmetry.space_group_name_H-M   'P 1'
#
loop_
_entity.id
_entity.type
_entity.pdbx_description
1 polymer ?
#
loop_
_entity_poly.entity_id
_entity_poly.type
_entity_poly.pdbx_seq_one_letter_code
_entity_poly.pdbx_strand_id
1 'polypeptide(L)'
;MYLRATPIPRALESVQQTFYGLYPPSSRAAGFVSPTIIQRQPSHETLFPNEGACRRFAQLSQAFAQRTADRWNDTSDMAHLNKMFGKWMPEDSPTVKVDGHPRLSGIMDTVNSTLAHPNETRLPKEFYDKKGREIIDKIGVEEWFSGYMESKEYRQLGIGGLMGDVVSRMIEKTRAPTSSNRDIQMALSGCHDTTLAAVLSSMGAFQGEQWPPYTSHIAIELFKDRTISTTAQPAITTGSWWSSFFPAKSILTPNGSPRTPLSDLSESDKQKLDGYYVRLRYNDRAMKVPGCRPAGKHYGDDESLCTLEAFKGIVDKFTPKNWKQACGARLGENAFPESLEPAGV
;
A
#
# COMPACT_ATOMS: atom_id res chain seq x y z
N MET A 1 7.57 9.45 16.82
CA MET A 1 7.48 8.29 15.89
C MET A 1 6.12 7.62 16.08
N TYR A 2 5.54 7.06 15.01
CA TYR A 2 4.27 6.34 15.03
C TYR A 2 4.51 4.88 14.66
N LEU A 3 4.15 3.94 15.53
CA LEU A 3 4.27 2.51 15.26
C LEU A 3 2.88 1.91 15.08
N ARG A 4 2.70 1.12 14.02
CA ARG A 4 1.47 0.36 13.76
C ARG A 4 1.83 -1.06 13.32
N ALA A 5 0.96 -2.03 13.60
CA ALA A 5 1.05 -3.34 13.00
C ALA A 5 -0.36 -3.87 12.71
N THR A 6 -0.46 -4.85 11.82
CA THR A 6 -1.68 -5.66 11.71
C THR A 6 -1.85 -6.51 12.98
N PRO A 7 -3.05 -7.05 13.25
CA PRO A 7 -3.28 -7.92 14.41
C PRO A 7 -2.60 -9.30 14.29
N ILE A 8 -1.78 -9.52 13.27
CA ILE A 8 -1.11 -10.80 13.01
C ILE A 8 0.25 -10.83 13.73
N PRO A 9 0.54 -11.84 14.59
CA PRO A 9 1.74 -11.87 15.41
C PRO A 9 3.06 -11.62 14.65
N ARG A 10 3.25 -12.27 13.50
CA ARG A 10 4.46 -12.09 12.68
C ARG A 10 4.71 -10.64 12.23
N ALA A 11 3.66 -9.87 11.98
CA ALA A 11 3.79 -8.46 11.59
C ALA A 11 4.12 -7.57 12.80
N LEU A 12 3.52 -7.87 13.96
CA LEU A 12 3.81 -7.20 15.21
C LEU A 12 5.26 -7.44 15.66
N GLU A 13 5.69 -8.69 15.69
CA GLU A 13 7.07 -9.04 16.09
C GLU A 13 8.09 -8.44 15.11
N SER A 14 7.82 -8.46 13.81
CA SER A 14 8.70 -7.82 12.82
C SER A 14 8.86 -6.32 13.07
N VAL A 15 7.76 -5.59 13.36
CA VAL A 15 7.85 -4.15 13.62
C VAL A 15 8.60 -3.87 14.93
N GLN A 16 8.46 -4.73 15.94
CA GLN A 16 9.22 -4.66 17.18
C GLN A 16 10.71 -4.84 16.91
N GLN A 17 11.10 -5.89 16.19
CA GLN A 17 12.51 -6.16 15.89
C GLN A 17 13.14 -5.06 15.05
N THR A 18 12.43 -4.54 14.03
CA THR A 18 12.90 -3.39 13.25
C THR A 18 13.09 -2.15 14.13
N PHE A 19 12.15 -1.87 15.04
CA PHE A 19 12.30 -0.77 15.99
C PHE A 19 13.50 -0.98 16.93
N TYR A 20 13.70 -2.20 17.44
CA TYR A 20 14.84 -2.54 18.29
C TYR A 20 16.18 -2.37 17.57
N GLY A 21 16.25 -2.70 16.28
CA GLY A 21 17.43 -2.48 15.45
C GLY A 21 17.71 -1.00 15.18
N LEU A 22 16.67 -0.20 14.89
CA LEU A 22 16.81 1.25 14.63
C LEU A 22 17.13 2.05 15.90
N TYR A 23 16.57 1.64 17.04
CA TYR A 23 16.74 2.31 18.34
C TYR A 23 17.12 1.27 19.40
N PRO A 24 18.36 0.76 19.38
CA PRO A 24 18.81 -0.23 20.35
C PRO A 24 18.75 0.32 21.78
N PRO A 25 18.47 -0.51 22.80
CA PRO A 25 18.39 -0.05 24.19
C PRO A 25 19.59 0.77 24.65
N SER A 26 20.79 0.43 24.16
CA SER A 26 22.05 1.13 24.45
C SER A 26 22.13 2.56 23.90
N SER A 27 21.33 2.93 22.91
CA SER A 27 21.32 4.26 22.30
C SER A 27 20.12 5.12 22.70
N ARG A 28 19.25 4.61 23.59
CA ARG A 28 18.05 5.33 24.04
C ARG A 28 18.42 6.34 25.12
N ALA A 29 17.82 7.52 25.05
CA ALA A 29 18.00 8.55 26.08
C ALA A 29 17.48 8.07 27.44
N ALA A 30 18.03 8.63 28.52
CA ALA A 30 17.51 8.39 29.87
C ALA A 30 16.02 8.78 29.95
N GLY A 31 15.19 7.90 30.50
CA GLY A 31 13.74 8.10 30.56
C GLY A 31 12.99 7.83 29.25
N PHE A 32 13.61 7.19 28.26
CA PHE A 32 12.93 6.78 27.04
C PHE A 32 11.74 5.85 27.34
N VAL A 33 10.55 6.29 26.95
CA VAL A 33 9.32 5.49 27.02
C VAL A 33 9.15 4.76 25.70
N SER A 34 9.09 3.42 25.75
CA SER A 34 8.84 2.59 24.58
C SER A 34 7.54 3.02 23.87
N PRO A 35 7.56 3.29 22.56
CA PRO A 35 6.37 3.70 21.84
C PRO A 35 5.33 2.58 21.81
N THR A 36 4.06 2.94 21.97
CA THR A 36 2.94 2.03 21.78
C THR A 36 2.81 1.64 20.31
N ILE A 37 2.72 0.34 20.03
CA ILE A 37 2.38 -0.16 18.70
C ILE A 37 0.86 -0.22 18.59
N ILE A 38 0.31 0.55 17.66
CA ILE A 38 -1.12 0.62 17.44
C ILE A 38 -1.57 -0.53 16.55
N GLN A 39 -2.63 -1.23 16.95
CA GLN A 39 -3.33 -2.21 16.13
C GLN A 39 -4.79 -1.79 15.96
N ARG A 40 -5.41 -2.17 14.84
CA ARG A 40 -6.84 -1.98 14.63
C ARG A 40 -7.57 -3.31 14.81
N GLN A 41 -8.88 -3.21 15.06
CA GLN A 41 -9.76 -4.38 14.95
C GLN A 41 -9.67 -4.94 13.52
N PRO A 42 -9.66 -6.27 13.34
CA PRO A 42 -9.52 -6.90 12.02
C PRO A 42 -10.52 -6.38 10.98
N SER A 43 -11.76 -6.08 11.37
CA SER A 43 -12.81 -5.54 10.48
C SER A 43 -12.58 -4.09 10.00
N HIS A 44 -11.63 -3.38 10.60
CA HIS A 44 -11.26 -2.00 10.27
C HIS A 44 -9.79 -1.87 9.83
N GLU A 45 -9.12 -3.00 9.64
CA GLU A 45 -7.71 -3.03 9.28
C GLU A 45 -7.53 -2.56 7.83
N THR A 46 -6.53 -1.68 7.63
CA THR A 46 -6.18 -1.09 6.34
C THR A 46 -4.74 -1.38 5.93
N LEU A 47 -3.92 -1.96 6.81
CA LEU A 47 -2.56 -2.39 6.49
C LEU A 47 -2.51 -3.68 5.66
N PHE A 48 -3.64 -4.19 5.18
CA PHE A 48 -3.71 -5.19 4.11
C PHE A 48 -5.04 -5.06 3.35
N PRO A 49 -5.12 -5.58 2.11
CA PRO A 49 -6.39 -5.70 1.38
C PRO A 49 -7.37 -6.63 2.11
N ASN A 50 -8.47 -6.09 2.62
CA ASN A 50 -9.29 -6.77 3.62
C ASN A 50 -10.52 -7.45 3.02
N GLU A 51 -10.30 -8.59 2.36
CA GLU A 51 -11.36 -9.41 1.73
C GLU A 51 -12.41 -9.88 2.74
N GLY A 52 -11.98 -10.28 3.94
CA GLY A 52 -12.88 -10.76 4.99
C GLY A 52 -13.84 -9.70 5.52
N ALA A 53 -13.46 -8.42 5.50
CA ALA A 53 -14.32 -7.32 5.94
C ALA A 53 -15.03 -6.59 4.79
N CYS A 54 -14.70 -6.89 3.53
CA CYS A 54 -15.23 -6.21 2.36
C CYS A 54 -15.78 -7.20 1.32
N ARG A 55 -17.09 -7.46 1.38
CA ARG A 55 -17.76 -8.43 0.48
C ARG A 55 -17.56 -8.11 -1.00
N ARG A 56 -17.66 -6.84 -1.39
CA ARG A 56 -17.42 -6.45 -2.78
C ARG A 56 -15.96 -6.69 -3.19
N PHE A 57 -14.99 -6.38 -2.34
CA PHE A 57 -13.58 -6.66 -2.64
C PHE A 57 -13.29 -8.16 -2.76
N ALA A 58 -13.88 -8.98 -1.89
CA ALA A 58 -13.77 -10.44 -2.00
C ALA A 58 -14.30 -10.97 -3.35
N GLN A 59 -15.45 -10.46 -3.81
CA GLN A 59 -16.00 -10.82 -5.12
C GLN A 59 -15.05 -10.41 -6.26
N LEU A 60 -14.45 -9.22 -6.19
CA LEU A 60 -13.47 -8.76 -7.17
C LEU A 60 -12.23 -9.66 -7.18
N SER A 61 -11.61 -9.87 -6.01
CA SER A 61 -10.41 -10.70 -5.85
C SER A 61 -10.63 -12.11 -6.40
N GLN A 62 -11.75 -12.74 -6.06
CA GLN A 62 -12.11 -14.06 -6.57
C GLN A 62 -12.23 -14.09 -8.10
N ALA A 63 -12.85 -13.08 -8.71
CA ALA A 63 -13.01 -13.03 -10.16
C ALA A 63 -11.66 -12.85 -10.89
N PHE A 64 -10.78 -11.98 -10.37
CA PHE A 64 -9.43 -11.81 -10.93
C PHE A 64 -8.57 -13.08 -10.77
N ALA A 65 -8.68 -13.76 -9.62
CA ALA A 65 -8.02 -15.05 -9.41
C ALA A 65 -8.55 -16.13 -10.36
N GLN A 66 -9.88 -16.22 -10.54
CA GLN A 66 -10.49 -17.18 -11.47
C GLN A 66 -10.03 -16.92 -12.92
N ARG A 67 -10.04 -15.66 -13.36
CA ARG A 67 -9.54 -15.29 -14.70
C ARG A 67 -8.08 -15.70 -14.89
N THR A 68 -7.27 -15.62 -13.84
CA THR A 68 -5.88 -16.07 -13.89
C THR A 68 -5.81 -17.60 -14.01
N ALA A 69 -6.63 -18.33 -13.25
CA ALA A 69 -6.74 -19.78 -13.39
C ALA A 69 -7.14 -20.19 -14.82
N ASP A 70 -8.17 -19.57 -15.38
CA ASP A 70 -8.66 -19.84 -16.74
C ASP A 70 -7.57 -19.58 -17.81
N ARG A 71 -6.72 -18.57 -17.60
CA ARG A 71 -5.62 -18.22 -18.52
C ARG A 71 -4.45 -19.20 -18.44
N TRP A 72 -4.13 -19.69 -17.25
CA TRP A 72 -2.85 -20.34 -16.98
C TRP A 72 -2.92 -21.85 -16.81
N ASN A 73 -4.04 -22.40 -16.34
CA ASN A 73 -4.11 -23.82 -15.94
C ASN A 73 -3.80 -24.80 -17.09
N ASP A 74 -4.18 -24.45 -18.32
CA ASP A 74 -4.01 -25.33 -19.50
C ASP A 74 -2.79 -24.94 -20.37
N THR A 75 -1.84 -24.18 -19.82
CA THR A 75 -0.65 -23.71 -20.53
C THR A 75 0.53 -24.68 -20.44
N SER A 76 1.52 -24.52 -21.33
CA SER A 76 2.79 -25.25 -21.26
C SER A 76 3.61 -24.89 -20.01
N ASP A 77 3.44 -23.69 -19.47
CA ASP A 77 4.04 -23.27 -18.20
C ASP A 77 3.46 -24.11 -17.04
N MET A 78 2.14 -24.27 -16.97
CA MET A 78 1.51 -25.14 -15.96
C MET A 78 1.84 -26.62 -16.16
N ALA A 79 1.97 -27.08 -17.42
CA ALA A 79 2.43 -28.43 -17.72
C ALA A 79 3.86 -28.68 -17.22
N HIS A 80 4.75 -27.68 -17.32
CA HIS A 80 6.10 -27.74 -16.73
C HIS A 80 6.03 -27.90 -15.21
N LEU A 81 5.19 -27.12 -14.52
CA LEU A 81 5.00 -27.25 -13.08
C LEU A 81 4.46 -28.63 -12.68
N ASN A 82 3.51 -29.17 -13.43
CA ASN A 82 2.98 -30.51 -13.19
C ASN A 82 4.05 -31.61 -13.35
N LYS A 83 4.95 -31.46 -14.32
CA LYS A 83 6.10 -32.37 -14.46
C LYS A 83 7.02 -32.34 -13.24
N MET A 84 7.21 -31.16 -12.65
CA MET A 84 8.11 -30.98 -11.50
C MET A 84 7.47 -31.40 -10.18
N PHE A 85 6.23 -30.98 -9.93
CA PHE A 85 5.59 -31.08 -8.61
C PHE A 85 4.42 -32.06 -8.56
N GLY A 86 3.86 -32.47 -9.70
CA GLY A 86 2.62 -33.26 -9.75
C GLY A 86 2.68 -34.54 -8.93
N LYS A 87 3.85 -35.23 -8.91
CA LYS A 87 4.05 -36.45 -8.10
C LYS A 87 3.94 -36.23 -6.58
N TRP A 88 4.02 -34.99 -6.11
CA TRP A 88 3.95 -34.60 -4.70
C TRP A 88 2.60 -33.97 -4.34
N MET A 89 1.71 -33.77 -5.31
CA MET A 89 0.39 -33.20 -5.07
C MET A 89 -0.52 -34.26 -4.44
N PRO A 90 -1.47 -33.84 -3.58
CA PRO A 90 -2.34 -34.78 -2.87
C PRO A 90 -3.32 -35.46 -3.83
N GLU A 91 -3.82 -36.64 -3.45
CA GLU A 91 -4.68 -37.47 -4.32
C GLU A 91 -5.99 -36.77 -4.73
N ASP A 92 -6.53 -35.91 -3.88
CA ASP A 92 -7.75 -35.13 -4.11
C ASP A 92 -7.53 -33.89 -4.98
N SER A 93 -6.27 -33.50 -5.23
CA SER A 93 -5.88 -32.45 -6.17
C SER A 93 -4.54 -32.80 -6.83
N PRO A 94 -4.50 -33.84 -7.68
CA PRO A 94 -3.25 -34.50 -8.13
C PRO A 94 -2.44 -33.69 -9.15
N THR A 95 -2.88 -32.48 -9.48
CA THR A 95 -2.24 -31.62 -10.46
C THR A 95 -2.06 -30.22 -9.89
N VAL A 96 -0.95 -29.59 -10.26
CA VAL A 96 -0.69 -28.18 -9.97
C VAL A 96 -1.62 -27.33 -10.81
N LYS A 97 -2.33 -26.40 -10.15
CA LYS A 97 -3.21 -25.40 -10.76
C LYS A 97 -3.18 -24.12 -9.94
N VAL A 98 -3.55 -22.99 -10.56
CA VAL A 98 -3.70 -21.70 -9.86
C VAL A 98 -4.68 -21.84 -8.70
N ASP A 99 -5.86 -22.38 -9.00
CA ASP A 99 -6.98 -22.67 -8.10
C ASP A 99 -6.96 -24.11 -7.53
N GLY A 100 -5.80 -24.76 -7.55
CA GLY A 100 -5.62 -26.10 -6.99
C GLY A 100 -5.71 -26.14 -5.45
N HIS A 101 -5.61 -27.34 -4.88
CA HIS A 101 -5.59 -27.57 -3.44
C HIS A 101 -4.40 -28.47 -3.06
N PRO A 102 -3.20 -27.91 -2.77
CA PRO A 102 -2.91 -26.51 -2.51
C PRO A 102 -2.94 -25.64 -3.78
N ARG A 103 -3.26 -24.35 -3.60
CA ARG A 103 -3.13 -23.35 -4.67
C ARG A 103 -1.68 -23.18 -5.07
N LEU A 104 -1.45 -22.66 -6.27
CA LEU A 104 -0.11 -22.35 -6.76
C LEU A 104 0.66 -21.42 -5.80
N SER A 105 -0.01 -20.41 -5.26
CA SER A 105 0.53 -19.51 -4.23
C SER A 105 0.86 -20.22 -2.91
N GLY A 106 0.14 -21.30 -2.55
CA GLY A 106 0.48 -22.14 -1.40
C GLY A 106 1.74 -22.97 -1.62
N ILE A 107 1.97 -23.46 -2.84
CA ILE A 107 3.23 -24.10 -3.22
C ILE A 107 4.37 -23.08 -3.11
N MET A 108 4.18 -21.87 -3.65
CA MET A 108 5.14 -20.76 -3.54
C MET A 108 5.52 -20.46 -2.09
N ASP A 109 4.53 -20.32 -1.21
CA ASP A 109 4.73 -20.03 0.21
C ASP A 109 5.52 -21.13 0.91
N THR A 110 5.21 -22.39 0.62
CA THR A 110 5.94 -23.54 1.17
C THR A 110 7.40 -23.53 0.69
N VAL A 111 7.65 -23.35 -0.61
CA VAL A 111 9.00 -23.31 -1.18
C VAL A 111 9.80 -22.17 -0.57
N ASN A 112 9.26 -20.95 -0.52
CA ASN A 112 9.94 -19.78 0.02
C ASN A 112 10.18 -19.89 1.54
N SER A 113 9.22 -20.46 2.27
CA SER A 113 9.38 -20.77 3.69
C SER A 113 10.57 -21.70 3.88
N THR A 114 10.64 -22.82 3.15
CA THR A 114 11.78 -23.72 3.28
C THR A 114 13.08 -23.01 2.94
N LEU A 115 13.15 -22.23 1.84
CA LEU A 115 14.35 -21.48 1.41
C LEU A 115 14.94 -20.59 2.51
N ALA A 116 14.09 -19.98 3.34
CA ALA A 116 14.49 -19.13 4.46
C ALA A 116 15.03 -19.89 5.69
N HIS A 117 14.92 -21.22 5.71
CA HIS A 117 15.31 -22.09 6.82
C HIS A 117 16.50 -23.00 6.47
N PRO A 118 17.12 -23.66 7.48
CA PRO A 118 18.20 -24.61 7.30
C PRO A 118 17.88 -25.75 6.31
N ASN A 119 18.93 -26.44 5.85
CA ASN A 119 18.79 -27.42 4.77
C ASN A 119 17.91 -28.62 5.12
N GLU A 120 17.73 -28.92 6.41
CA GLU A 120 16.93 -30.02 6.94
C GLU A 120 15.43 -29.84 6.63
N THR A 121 14.98 -28.60 6.43
CA THR A 121 13.59 -28.31 6.04
C THR A 121 13.39 -28.27 4.53
N ARG A 122 14.41 -28.58 3.72
CA ARG A 122 14.30 -28.51 2.26
C ARG A 122 13.33 -29.55 1.72
N LEU A 123 12.55 -29.16 0.73
CA LEU A 123 11.71 -30.03 -0.08
C LEU A 123 12.58 -30.83 -1.08
N PRO A 124 12.00 -31.82 -1.78
CA PRO A 124 12.64 -32.45 -2.93
C PRO A 124 13.16 -31.42 -3.94
N LYS A 125 14.30 -31.71 -4.57
CA LYS A 125 15.05 -30.76 -5.43
C LYS A 125 14.21 -30.17 -6.56
N GLU A 126 13.19 -30.89 -7.01
CA GLU A 126 12.27 -30.46 -8.06
C GLU A 126 11.62 -29.11 -7.72
N PHE A 127 11.25 -28.89 -6.45
CA PHE A 127 10.65 -27.64 -5.95
C PHE A 127 11.54 -26.41 -6.09
N TYR A 128 12.83 -26.61 -6.34
CA TYR A 128 13.81 -25.54 -6.52
C TYR A 128 14.23 -25.37 -7.99
N ASP A 129 13.52 -25.98 -8.94
CA ASP A 129 13.70 -25.72 -10.36
C ASP A 129 13.55 -24.24 -10.67
N LYS A 130 14.58 -23.64 -11.28
CA LYS A 130 14.65 -22.20 -11.53
C LYS A 130 13.47 -21.72 -12.39
N LYS A 131 13.20 -22.43 -13.49
CA LYS A 131 12.11 -22.10 -14.41
C LYS A 131 10.75 -22.25 -13.70
N GLY A 132 10.56 -23.30 -12.92
CA GLY A 132 9.33 -23.52 -12.15
C GLY A 132 9.05 -22.37 -11.18
N ARG A 133 10.07 -21.89 -10.47
CA ARG A 133 9.93 -20.74 -9.56
C ARG A 133 9.61 -19.43 -10.29
N GLU A 134 10.21 -19.18 -11.45
CA GLU A 134 9.90 -18.02 -12.30
C GLU A 134 8.44 -18.07 -12.80
N ILE A 135 7.94 -19.24 -13.18
CA ILE A 135 6.54 -19.44 -13.58
C ILE A 135 5.59 -19.19 -12.39
N ILE A 136 5.88 -19.80 -11.23
CA ILE A 136 5.07 -19.62 -10.02
C ILE A 136 4.95 -18.13 -9.67
N ASP A 137 6.06 -17.40 -9.66
CA ASP A 137 6.12 -15.98 -9.34
C ASP A 137 5.28 -15.14 -10.32
N LYS A 138 5.50 -15.34 -11.64
CA LYS A 138 4.76 -14.66 -12.69
C LYS A 138 3.25 -14.86 -12.57
N ILE A 139 2.80 -16.10 -12.39
CA ILE A 139 1.37 -16.42 -12.30
C ILE A 139 0.79 -15.92 -10.97
N GLY A 140 1.53 -16.07 -9.87
CA GLY A 140 1.10 -15.58 -8.55
C GLY A 140 0.94 -14.06 -8.52
N VAL A 141 1.87 -13.30 -9.11
CA VAL A 141 1.76 -11.85 -9.24
C VAL A 141 0.53 -11.45 -10.06
N GLU A 142 0.22 -12.17 -11.16
CA GLU A 142 -1.00 -11.91 -11.92
C GLU A 142 -2.26 -12.22 -11.10
N GLU A 143 -2.32 -13.38 -10.45
CA GLU A 143 -3.47 -13.86 -9.64
C GLU A 143 -3.85 -12.82 -8.58
N TRP A 144 -2.86 -12.32 -7.85
CA TRP A 144 -3.10 -11.47 -6.69
C TRP A 144 -3.13 -9.98 -7.00
N PHE A 145 -2.41 -9.52 -8.04
CA PHE A 145 -2.15 -8.09 -8.23
C PHE A 145 -2.62 -7.48 -9.56
N SER A 146 -3.06 -8.28 -10.54
CA SER A 146 -3.57 -7.73 -11.81
C SER A 146 -4.77 -6.79 -11.62
N GLY A 147 -5.65 -7.08 -10.65
CA GLY A 147 -6.77 -6.22 -10.28
C GLY A 147 -6.35 -4.78 -9.93
N TYR A 148 -5.22 -4.61 -9.24
CA TYR A 148 -4.69 -3.29 -8.91
C TYR A 148 -4.20 -2.52 -10.13
N MET A 149 -3.77 -3.21 -11.19
CA MET A 149 -3.30 -2.59 -12.43
C MET A 149 -4.46 -2.17 -13.33
N GLU A 150 -5.58 -2.89 -13.26
CA GLU A 150 -6.65 -2.81 -14.25
C GLU A 150 -7.94 -2.13 -13.77
N SER A 151 -8.21 -2.12 -12.45
CA SER A 151 -9.49 -1.67 -11.89
C SER A 151 -9.30 -0.63 -10.78
N LYS A 152 -9.96 0.51 -10.95
CA LYS A 152 -10.03 1.57 -9.94
C LYS A 152 -10.84 1.15 -8.72
N GLU A 153 -11.89 0.35 -8.91
CA GLU A 153 -12.67 -0.20 -7.80
C GLU A 153 -11.81 -1.15 -6.94
N TYR A 154 -11.02 -2.01 -7.57
CA TYR A 154 -10.07 -2.90 -6.90
C TYR A 154 -9.03 -2.07 -6.10
N ARG A 155 -8.46 -1.05 -6.77
CA ARG A 155 -7.90 0.21 -6.23
C ARG A 155 -8.43 0.58 -4.86
N GLN A 156 -9.69 0.99 -4.93
CA GLN A 156 -10.41 1.71 -3.89
C GLN A 156 -10.76 0.85 -2.69
N LEU A 157 -11.16 -0.39 -2.93
CA LEU A 157 -11.60 -1.30 -1.90
C LEU A 157 -10.45 -2.11 -1.27
N GLY A 158 -9.39 -2.39 -2.03
CA GLY A 158 -8.21 -3.11 -1.54
C GLY A 158 -7.33 -2.24 -0.65
N ILE A 159 -6.65 -1.25 -1.23
CA ILE A 159 -5.56 -0.52 -0.53
C ILE A 159 -5.79 1.00 -0.43
N GLY A 160 -6.82 1.54 -1.09
CA GLY A 160 -7.10 2.98 -1.12
C GLY A 160 -7.27 3.63 0.26
N GLY A 161 -7.83 2.91 1.23
CA GLY A 161 -7.97 3.38 2.60
C GLY A 161 -6.62 3.73 3.26
N LEU A 162 -5.61 2.88 3.06
CA LEU A 162 -4.24 3.08 3.53
C LEU A 162 -3.54 4.22 2.80
N MET A 163 -3.62 4.26 1.47
CA MET A 163 -2.93 5.27 0.68
C MET A 163 -3.44 6.67 0.99
N GLY A 164 -4.76 6.84 1.13
CA GLY A 164 -5.27 8.12 1.59
C GLY A 164 -4.90 8.43 3.05
N ASP A 165 -4.66 7.44 3.91
CA ASP A 165 -4.18 7.63 5.30
C ASP A 165 -2.74 8.17 5.29
N VAL A 166 -1.92 7.66 4.37
CA VAL A 166 -0.54 8.13 4.13
C VAL A 166 -0.55 9.57 3.62
N VAL A 167 -1.32 9.86 2.56
CA VAL A 167 -1.41 11.20 1.98
C VAL A 167 -1.99 12.20 2.97
N SER A 168 -3.01 11.82 3.76
CA SER A 168 -3.57 12.67 4.84
C SER A 168 -2.47 13.20 5.76
N ARG A 169 -1.55 12.33 6.20
CA ARG A 169 -0.43 12.71 7.07
C ARG A 169 0.55 13.64 6.36
N MET A 170 0.81 13.44 5.07
CA MET A 170 1.65 14.34 4.28
C MET A 170 1.03 15.73 4.17
N ILE A 171 -0.30 15.80 3.95
CA ILE A 171 -1.04 17.07 3.88
C ILE A 171 -1.11 17.75 5.25
N GLU A 172 -1.23 17.00 6.34
CA GLU A 172 -1.13 17.56 7.70
C GLU A 172 0.26 18.18 7.94
N LYS A 173 1.32 17.56 7.42
CA LYS A 173 2.69 18.10 7.50
C LYS A 173 2.89 19.40 6.75
N THR A 174 2.19 19.63 5.63
CA THR A 174 2.28 20.91 4.92
C THR A 174 1.52 22.03 5.61
N ARG A 175 0.54 21.69 6.46
CA ARG A 175 -0.33 22.64 7.19
C ARG A 175 0.15 22.95 8.60
N ALA A 176 0.89 22.05 9.25
CA ALA A 176 1.31 22.20 10.62
C ALA A 176 2.41 23.29 10.74
N PRO A 177 2.33 24.21 11.72
CA PRO A 177 3.48 25.03 12.06
C PRO A 177 4.63 24.12 12.48
N THR A 178 5.83 24.45 12.01
CA THR A 178 7.06 23.73 12.34
C THR A 178 7.15 23.57 13.86
N SER A 179 7.28 22.32 14.34
CA SER A 179 7.49 21.92 15.74
C SER A 179 6.28 21.99 16.69
N SER A 180 5.39 20.99 16.61
CA SER A 180 4.61 20.56 17.79
C SER A 180 5.16 19.22 18.31
N ASN A 181 5.09 18.97 19.62
CA ASN A 181 5.51 17.68 20.22
C ASN A 181 4.67 16.47 19.76
N ARG A 182 3.62 16.71 18.95
CA ARG A 182 2.77 15.66 18.34
C ARG A 182 3.18 15.33 16.90
N ASP A 183 4.26 15.94 16.42
CA ASP A 183 4.65 15.85 15.02
C ASP A 183 5.32 14.51 14.67
N ILE A 184 4.67 13.70 13.84
CA ILE A 184 5.15 12.36 13.46
C ILE A 184 6.25 12.51 12.41
N GLN A 185 7.52 12.35 12.80
CA GLN A 185 8.65 12.39 11.86
C GLN A 185 8.85 11.09 11.08
N MET A 186 8.45 9.96 11.67
CA MET A 186 8.57 8.63 11.06
C MET A 186 7.38 7.79 11.50
N ALA A 187 6.80 7.08 10.53
CA ALA A 187 5.78 6.06 10.76
C ALA A 187 6.35 4.70 10.30
N LEU A 188 6.28 3.69 11.15
CA LEU A 188 6.71 2.33 10.84
C LEU A 188 5.51 1.39 10.99
N SER A 189 5.24 0.58 9.96
CA SER A 189 4.07 -0.29 9.90
C SER A 189 4.46 -1.74 9.63
N GLY A 190 4.17 -2.65 10.57
CA GLY A 190 4.23 -4.08 10.35
C GLY A 190 3.05 -4.54 9.48
N CYS A 191 3.34 -5.08 8.30
CA CYS A 191 2.34 -5.43 7.30
C CYS A 191 2.70 -6.71 6.53
N HIS A 192 2.21 -6.85 5.31
CA HIS A 192 2.30 -8.07 4.50
C HIS A 192 2.85 -7.76 3.10
N ASP A 193 3.36 -8.79 2.43
CA ASP A 193 3.68 -8.76 0.99
C ASP A 193 2.53 -8.20 0.14
N THR A 194 1.31 -8.64 0.39
CA THR A 194 0.08 -8.16 -0.25
C THR A 194 -0.14 -6.67 -0.05
N THR A 195 0.29 -6.11 1.10
CA THR A 195 0.27 -4.66 1.35
C THR A 195 1.25 -3.94 0.44
N LEU A 196 2.49 -4.42 0.35
CA LEU A 196 3.55 -3.80 -0.43
C LEU A 196 3.21 -3.82 -1.92
N ALA A 197 2.88 -5.00 -2.44
CA ALA A 197 2.52 -5.20 -3.83
C ALA A 197 1.24 -4.45 -4.20
N ALA A 198 0.22 -4.40 -3.33
CA ALA A 198 -0.99 -3.61 -3.59
C ALA A 198 -0.68 -2.10 -3.67
N VAL A 199 0.14 -1.57 -2.78
CA VAL A 199 0.57 -0.15 -2.83
C VAL A 199 1.34 0.11 -4.12
N LEU A 200 2.40 -0.66 -4.41
CA LEU A 200 3.24 -0.47 -5.59
C LEU A 200 2.42 -0.61 -6.89
N SER A 201 1.56 -1.62 -6.97
CA SER A 201 0.71 -1.86 -8.14
C SER A 201 -0.31 -0.75 -8.33
N SER A 202 -0.96 -0.29 -7.25
CA SER A 202 -1.92 0.82 -7.33
C SER A 202 -1.28 2.13 -7.78
N MET A 203 0.00 2.32 -7.47
CA MET A 203 0.81 3.45 -7.93
C MET A 203 1.45 3.21 -9.32
N GLY A 204 1.14 2.10 -9.99
CA GLY A 204 1.69 1.76 -11.31
C GLY A 204 3.20 1.52 -11.30
N ALA A 205 3.76 1.15 -10.14
CA ALA A 205 5.19 1.08 -9.88
C ALA A 205 5.69 -0.35 -9.58
N PHE A 206 4.88 -1.38 -9.86
CA PHE A 206 5.20 -2.79 -9.59
C PHE A 206 5.40 -3.64 -10.85
N GLN A 207 5.39 -3.01 -12.03
CA GLN A 207 5.45 -3.73 -13.30
C GLN A 207 6.78 -4.46 -13.47
N GLY A 208 6.71 -5.78 -13.70
CA GLY A 208 7.89 -6.62 -13.86
C GLY A 208 8.62 -6.95 -12.56
N GLU A 209 8.08 -6.54 -11.40
CA GLU A 209 8.60 -6.93 -10.09
C GLU A 209 8.10 -8.33 -9.71
N GLN A 210 8.93 -9.04 -8.95
CA GLN A 210 8.59 -10.35 -8.38
C GLN A 210 7.73 -10.18 -7.13
N TRP A 211 7.11 -11.27 -6.68
CA TRP A 211 6.41 -11.31 -5.40
C TRP A 211 7.31 -10.81 -4.27
N PRO A 212 6.84 -9.92 -3.36
CA PRO A 212 7.71 -9.36 -2.34
C PRO A 212 8.28 -10.44 -1.40
N PRO A 213 9.61 -10.66 -1.35
CA PRO A 213 10.20 -11.63 -0.44
C PRO A 213 10.12 -11.17 1.03
N TYR A 214 10.39 -12.08 1.98
CA TYR A 214 10.54 -11.73 3.38
C TYR A 214 11.50 -10.55 3.57
N THR A 215 11.23 -9.74 4.59
CA THR A 215 11.97 -8.50 4.93
C THR A 215 11.89 -7.38 3.89
N SER A 216 11.13 -7.55 2.81
CA SER A 216 10.85 -6.45 1.88
C SER A 216 10.19 -5.26 2.59
N HIS A 217 10.48 -4.05 2.09
CA HIS A 217 9.90 -2.81 2.58
C HIS A 217 9.58 -1.85 1.44
N ILE A 218 8.60 -0.98 1.69
CA ILE A 218 8.44 0.26 0.94
C ILE A 218 8.69 1.45 1.86
N ALA A 219 9.25 2.52 1.30
CA ALA A 219 9.32 3.81 1.96
C ALA A 219 8.58 4.85 1.12
N ILE A 220 7.74 5.66 1.77
CA ILE A 220 7.05 6.79 1.13
C ILE A 220 7.50 8.05 1.86
N GLU A 221 8.38 8.80 1.22
CA GLU A 221 9.15 9.88 1.82
C GLU A 221 8.60 11.23 1.36
N LEU A 222 8.47 12.18 2.28
CA LEU A 222 8.06 13.56 1.99
C LEU A 222 9.26 14.49 2.14
N PHE A 223 9.56 15.25 1.09
CA PHE A 223 10.62 16.24 1.03
C PHE A 223 10.03 17.64 0.93
N LYS A 224 10.80 18.62 1.38
CA LYS A 224 10.53 20.05 1.18
C LYS A 224 11.75 20.69 0.55
N ASP A 225 11.56 21.35 -0.57
CA ASP A 225 12.57 22.20 -1.17
C ASP A 225 12.78 23.45 -0.30
N ARG A 226 14.03 23.68 0.10
CA ARG A 226 14.42 24.79 0.95
C ARG A 226 14.59 26.10 0.18
N THR A 227 14.71 26.06 -1.14
CA THR A 227 14.82 27.27 -1.97
C THR A 227 13.47 27.88 -2.29
N ILE A 228 12.39 27.10 -2.21
CA ILE A 228 11.02 27.57 -2.41
C ILE A 228 10.47 28.06 -1.08
N SER A 229 10.27 29.38 -0.97
CA SER A 229 9.59 29.97 0.18
C SER A 229 8.10 29.65 0.11
N THR A 230 7.67 28.58 0.78
CA THR A 230 6.24 28.32 1.01
C THR A 230 5.68 29.46 1.85
N THR A 231 4.70 30.20 1.33
CA THR A 231 3.92 31.21 2.07
C THR A 231 3.10 30.53 3.16
N ALA A 232 3.76 30.10 4.24
CA ALA A 232 3.09 29.75 5.48
C ALA A 232 2.48 31.04 6.02
N GLN A 233 1.19 31.27 5.76
CA GLN A 233 0.47 32.35 6.42
C GLN A 233 0.54 32.10 7.93
N PRO A 234 0.95 33.09 8.74
CA PRO A 234 0.92 32.95 10.18
C PRO A 234 -0.50 32.61 10.62
N ALA A 235 -0.63 31.60 11.47
CA ALA A 235 -1.89 31.29 12.12
C ALA A 235 -2.40 32.56 12.80
N ILE A 236 -3.64 32.95 12.48
CA ILE A 236 -4.33 34.07 13.13
C ILE A 236 -4.24 33.83 14.64
N THR A 237 -3.47 34.66 15.33
CA THR A 237 -3.49 34.76 16.78
C THR A 237 -4.87 35.29 17.15
N THR A 238 -5.80 34.40 17.54
CA THR A 238 -7.09 34.83 18.06
C THR A 238 -6.87 35.44 19.44
N GLY A 239 -6.68 36.75 19.46
CA GLY A 239 -6.96 37.57 20.62
C GLY A 239 -8.46 37.78 20.77
N SER A 240 -8.86 37.97 22.03
CA SER A 240 -10.03 38.70 22.51
C SER A 240 -11.30 37.92 22.87
N TRP A 241 -11.57 37.91 24.18
CA TRP A 241 -12.64 37.29 24.99
C TRP A 241 -14.06 37.85 24.74
N TRP A 242 -14.29 38.69 23.73
CA TRP A 242 -15.55 39.46 23.62
C TRP A 242 -16.62 38.88 22.68
N SER A 243 -16.45 37.69 22.09
CA SER A 243 -17.39 37.13 21.10
C SER A 243 -18.54 36.28 21.65
N SER A 244 -18.85 36.34 22.95
CA SER A 244 -19.83 35.45 23.60
C SER A 244 -21.32 35.81 23.41
N PHE A 245 -21.70 36.71 22.49
CA PHE A 245 -23.07 37.25 22.45
C PHE A 245 -23.82 37.22 21.10
N PHE A 246 -23.37 36.44 20.10
CA PHE A 246 -24.17 36.23 18.88
C PHE A 246 -24.16 34.75 18.44
N PRO A 247 -25.33 34.08 18.28
CA PRO A 247 -25.41 32.75 17.69
C PRO A 247 -25.44 32.90 16.17
N ALA A 248 -24.33 33.32 15.57
CA ALA A 248 -24.12 33.18 14.14
C ALA A 248 -23.56 31.76 13.89
N LYS A 249 -24.23 31.00 13.02
CA LYS A 249 -23.73 29.72 12.50
C LYS A 249 -22.29 29.90 12.01
N SER A 250 -21.33 29.44 12.80
CA SER A 250 -19.92 29.35 12.45
C SER A 250 -19.74 28.29 11.35
N ILE A 251 -20.06 28.64 10.11
CA ILE A 251 -19.58 27.95 8.90
C ILE A 251 -18.24 28.59 8.54
N LEU A 252 -17.25 28.39 9.41
CA LEU A 252 -15.84 28.63 9.11
C LEU A 252 -15.09 27.52 9.86
N THR A 253 -14.92 26.37 9.22
CA THR A 253 -13.86 25.45 9.65
C THR A 253 -12.55 26.00 9.07
N PRO A 254 -11.59 26.43 9.90
CA PRO A 254 -10.29 26.79 9.41
C PRO A 254 -9.58 25.50 9.00
N ASN A 255 -9.38 25.33 7.68
CA ASN A 255 -8.81 24.18 6.98
C ASN A 255 -9.74 22.95 6.88
N GLY A 256 -10.23 22.66 5.67
CA GLY A 256 -10.97 21.44 5.35
C GLY A 256 -10.18 20.17 5.65
N SER A 257 -10.83 19.01 5.66
CA SER A 257 -10.20 17.71 5.96
C SER A 257 -8.91 17.49 5.15
N PRO A 258 -7.83 16.92 5.73
CA PRO A 258 -6.65 16.52 4.95
C PRO A 258 -6.96 15.45 3.90
N ARG A 259 -8.13 14.79 4.01
CA ARG A 259 -8.69 13.85 3.03
C ARG A 259 -9.50 14.52 1.91
N THR A 260 -9.67 15.85 1.92
CA THR A 260 -10.36 16.54 0.83
C THR A 260 -9.66 16.26 -0.51
N PRO A 261 -10.37 15.80 -1.55
CA PRO A 261 -9.78 15.57 -2.87
C PRO A 261 -9.14 16.82 -3.45
N LEU A 262 -8.07 16.66 -4.23
CA LEU A 262 -7.36 17.76 -4.88
C LEU A 262 -8.29 18.63 -5.76
N SER A 263 -9.29 18.01 -6.41
CA SER A 263 -10.31 18.70 -7.21
C SER A 263 -11.16 19.68 -6.40
N ASP A 264 -11.28 19.44 -5.10
CA ASP A 264 -12.19 20.14 -4.20
C ASP A 264 -11.41 21.13 -3.29
N LEU A 265 -10.08 21.22 -3.46
CA LEU A 265 -9.24 22.18 -2.74
C LEU A 265 -9.32 23.57 -3.36
N SER A 266 -9.31 24.59 -2.50
CA SER A 266 -9.14 25.98 -2.93
C SER A 266 -7.75 26.21 -3.53
N GLU A 267 -7.60 27.22 -4.39
CA GLU A 267 -6.30 27.56 -4.98
C GLU A 267 -5.24 27.89 -3.92
N SER A 268 -5.63 28.55 -2.82
CA SER A 268 -4.73 28.84 -1.71
C SER A 268 -4.31 27.58 -0.95
N ASP A 269 -5.15 26.55 -0.89
CA ASP A 269 -4.78 25.25 -0.29
C ASP A 269 -3.90 24.41 -1.22
N LYS A 270 -4.07 24.52 -2.55
CA LYS A 270 -3.18 23.89 -3.52
C LYS A 270 -1.77 24.47 -3.47
N GLN A 271 -1.65 25.81 -3.38
CA GLN A 271 -0.36 26.49 -3.23
C GLN A 271 0.44 26.05 -1.99
N LYS A 272 -0.23 25.57 -0.94
CA LYS A 272 0.46 25.02 0.25
C LYS A 272 1.19 23.70 -0.03
N LEU A 273 0.90 23.05 -1.16
CA LEU A 273 1.58 21.82 -1.59
C LEU A 273 2.86 22.11 -2.39
N ASP A 274 3.03 23.35 -2.85
CA ASP A 274 4.18 23.76 -3.65
C ASP A 274 5.49 23.59 -2.86
N GLY A 275 6.54 23.17 -3.57
CA GLY A 275 7.85 22.89 -2.97
C GLY A 275 7.88 21.62 -2.12
N TYR A 276 6.81 20.83 -2.05
CA TYR A 276 6.84 19.49 -1.45
C TYR A 276 6.89 18.40 -2.51
N TYR A 277 7.68 17.36 -2.23
CA TYR A 277 7.91 16.25 -3.14
C TYR A 277 7.82 14.91 -2.42
N VAL A 278 7.41 13.86 -3.14
CA VAL A 278 7.21 12.52 -2.63
C VAL A 278 8.04 11.52 -3.41
N ARG A 279 8.78 10.67 -2.70
CA ARG A 279 9.49 9.53 -3.29
C ARG A 279 8.94 8.22 -2.75
N LEU A 280 8.68 7.29 -3.66
CA LEU A 280 8.32 5.91 -3.35
C LEU A 280 9.55 5.03 -3.56
N ARG A 281 9.92 4.22 -2.56
CA ARG A 281 11.02 3.26 -2.66
C ARG A 281 10.50 1.84 -2.45
N TYR A 282 11.08 0.86 -3.13
CA TYR A 282 10.88 -0.56 -2.90
C TYR A 282 12.24 -1.24 -2.74
N ASN A 283 12.50 -1.83 -1.57
CA ASN A 283 13.80 -2.42 -1.23
C ASN A 283 14.97 -1.48 -1.59
N ASP A 284 14.85 -0.22 -1.16
CA ASP A 284 15.81 0.86 -1.39
C ASP A 284 16.06 1.30 -2.84
N ARG A 285 15.29 0.78 -3.80
CA ARG A 285 15.24 1.34 -5.16
C ARG A 285 14.17 2.41 -5.25
N ALA A 286 14.52 3.57 -5.81
CA ALA A 286 13.53 4.61 -6.11
C ALA A 286 12.63 4.16 -7.26
N MET A 287 11.32 4.22 -7.03
CA MET A 287 10.31 3.77 -7.98
C MET A 287 9.76 4.96 -8.77
N LYS A 288 9.47 4.74 -10.05
CA LYS A 288 8.93 5.77 -10.95
C LYS A 288 7.43 5.59 -11.13
N VAL A 289 6.64 6.46 -10.51
CA VAL A 289 5.18 6.50 -10.66
C VAL A 289 4.82 7.13 -12.01
N PRO A 290 4.06 6.46 -12.90
CA PRO A 290 3.79 6.93 -14.26
C PRO A 290 3.24 8.37 -14.34
N GLY A 291 2.28 8.70 -13.47
CA GLY A 291 1.61 9.99 -13.43
C GLY A 291 2.48 11.15 -12.94
N CYS A 292 3.69 10.87 -12.43
CA CYS A 292 4.67 11.86 -12.01
C CYS A 292 5.71 12.20 -13.10
N ARG A 293 5.82 11.37 -14.16
CA ARG A 293 6.79 11.58 -15.26
C ARG A 293 6.55 12.82 -16.13
N PRO A 294 5.32 13.30 -16.37
CA PRO A 294 5.12 14.50 -17.15
C PRO A 294 5.87 15.72 -16.56
N ALA A 295 6.35 16.61 -17.43
CA ALA A 295 7.01 17.84 -17.01
C ALA A 295 6.14 18.64 -16.01
N GLY A 296 6.78 19.16 -14.97
CA GLY A 296 6.11 19.90 -13.89
C GLY A 296 5.47 19.03 -12.81
N LYS A 297 5.54 17.69 -12.92
CA LYS A 297 5.00 16.75 -11.90
C LYS A 297 6.08 16.07 -11.06
N HIS A 298 7.33 16.49 -11.18
CA HIS A 298 8.47 15.96 -10.45
C HIS A 298 9.53 17.06 -10.20
N TYR A 299 10.52 16.76 -9.37
CA TYR A 299 11.61 17.68 -9.02
C TYR A 299 12.68 17.73 -10.12
N GLY A 300 12.81 18.86 -10.81
CA GLY A 300 13.77 19.03 -11.90
C GLY A 300 13.55 17.96 -12.97
N ASP A 301 14.58 17.15 -13.23
CA ASP A 301 14.54 16.01 -14.16
C ASP A 301 14.42 14.64 -13.46
N ASP A 302 14.24 14.61 -12.13
CA ASP A 302 14.12 13.37 -11.35
C ASP A 302 12.67 12.86 -11.31
N GLU A 303 12.29 12.07 -12.32
CA GLU A 303 10.97 11.42 -12.42
C GLU A 303 10.60 10.50 -11.23
N SER A 304 11.55 10.15 -10.35
CA SER A 304 11.28 9.35 -9.14
C SER A 304 10.83 10.20 -7.95
N LEU A 305 10.96 11.52 -8.04
CA LEU A 305 10.65 12.48 -6.98
C LEU A 305 9.44 13.35 -7.39
N CYS A 306 8.25 12.80 -7.19
CA CYS A 306 6.97 13.38 -7.61
C CYS A 306 6.65 14.68 -6.86
N THR A 307 5.95 15.64 -7.46
CA THR A 307 5.35 16.73 -6.68
C THR A 307 4.28 16.16 -5.75
N LEU A 308 4.11 16.74 -4.56
CA LEU A 308 3.08 16.29 -3.62
C LEU A 308 1.67 16.41 -4.24
N GLU A 309 1.44 17.44 -5.05
CA GLU A 309 0.20 17.62 -5.80
C GLU A 309 -0.06 16.44 -6.75
N ALA A 310 0.91 16.07 -7.59
CA ALA A 310 0.74 14.97 -8.53
C ALA A 310 0.54 13.63 -7.81
N PHE A 311 1.32 13.37 -6.75
CA PHE A 311 1.18 12.16 -5.94
C PHE A 311 -0.21 12.07 -5.29
N LYS A 312 -0.68 13.17 -4.69
CA LYS A 312 -2.02 13.26 -4.12
C LYS A 312 -3.11 13.06 -5.18
N GLY A 313 -2.98 13.70 -6.34
CA GLY A 313 -3.94 13.57 -7.44
C GLY A 313 -4.12 12.12 -7.92
N ILE A 314 -3.05 11.33 -7.92
CA ILE A 314 -3.11 9.90 -8.24
C ILE A 314 -3.83 9.13 -7.11
N VAL A 315 -3.43 9.33 -5.86
CA VAL A 315 -4.00 8.62 -4.69
C VAL A 315 -5.49 8.95 -4.47
N ASP A 316 -5.91 10.19 -4.71
CA ASP A 316 -7.30 10.62 -4.56
C ASP A 316 -8.23 9.87 -5.51
N LYS A 317 -7.76 9.46 -6.69
CA LYS A 317 -8.57 8.71 -7.68
C LYS A 317 -9.06 7.37 -7.14
N PHE A 318 -8.35 6.77 -6.20
CA PHE A 318 -8.72 5.49 -5.60
C PHE A 318 -8.85 5.56 -4.07
N THR A 319 -8.93 6.75 -3.48
CA THR A 319 -9.23 6.86 -2.05
C THR A 319 -10.74 6.72 -1.82
N PRO A 320 -11.21 5.77 -0.98
CA PRO A 320 -12.63 5.62 -0.71
C PRO A 320 -13.18 6.78 0.13
N LYS A 321 -14.29 7.39 -0.31
CA LYS A 321 -15.05 8.36 0.50
C LYS A 321 -15.70 7.69 1.72
N ASN A 322 -16.34 6.54 1.47
CA ASN A 322 -16.92 5.69 2.51
C ASN A 322 -16.68 4.23 2.15
N TRP A 323 -15.60 3.66 2.67
CA TRP A 323 -15.19 2.29 2.37
C TRP A 323 -16.24 1.25 2.79
N LYS A 324 -16.85 1.41 3.97
CA LYS A 324 -17.89 0.48 4.46
C LYS A 324 -19.10 0.41 3.54
N GLN A 325 -19.57 1.57 3.07
CA GLN A 325 -20.68 1.63 2.11
C GLN A 325 -20.28 0.98 0.78
N ALA A 326 -19.10 1.32 0.26
CA ALA A 326 -18.61 0.78 -1.01
C ALA A 326 -18.41 -0.75 -0.97
N CYS A 327 -18.00 -1.30 0.18
CA CYS A 327 -17.88 -2.75 0.39
C CYS A 327 -19.21 -3.53 0.37
N GLY A 328 -20.33 -2.85 0.58
CA GLY A 328 -21.68 -3.43 0.49
C GLY A 328 -22.40 -3.09 -0.82
N ALA A 329 -21.80 -2.28 -1.68
CA ALA A 329 -22.38 -1.87 -2.95
C ALA A 329 -21.96 -2.83 -4.08
N ARG A 330 -22.73 -2.80 -5.18
CA ARG A 330 -22.42 -3.51 -6.44
C ARG A 330 -22.17 -5.01 -6.29
N LEU A 331 -22.76 -5.63 -5.28
CA LEU A 331 -22.68 -7.08 -5.10
C LEU A 331 -23.41 -7.77 -6.26
N GLY A 332 -22.76 -8.78 -6.86
CA GLY A 332 -23.27 -9.49 -8.04
C GLY A 332 -23.03 -8.79 -9.39
N GLU A 333 -22.59 -7.53 -9.40
CA GLU A 333 -22.20 -6.85 -10.65
C GLU A 333 -20.86 -7.37 -11.18
N ASN A 334 -20.57 -7.15 -12.47
CA ASN A 334 -19.32 -7.56 -13.10
C ASN A 334 -18.09 -7.05 -12.32
N ALA A 335 -17.08 -7.91 -12.15
CA ALA A 335 -15.85 -7.58 -11.46
C ALA A 335 -14.83 -6.84 -12.34
N PHE A 336 -14.93 -7.00 -13.65
CA PHE A 336 -14.02 -6.38 -14.60
C PHE A 336 -14.60 -5.04 -15.08
N PRO A 337 -13.78 -3.98 -15.13
CA PRO A 337 -14.23 -2.71 -15.69
C PRO A 337 -14.46 -2.84 -17.21
N GLU A 338 -15.34 -2.00 -17.77
CA GLU A 338 -15.65 -1.99 -19.21
C GLU A 338 -14.43 -1.65 -20.08
N SER A 339 -13.51 -0.87 -19.53
CA SER A 339 -12.23 -0.53 -20.13
C SER A 339 -11.13 -0.56 -19.10
N LEU A 340 -9.89 -0.72 -19.55
CA LEU A 340 -8.72 -0.71 -18.67
C LEU A 340 -8.65 0.62 -17.91
N GLU A 341 -8.62 0.55 -16.57
CA GLU A 341 -8.39 1.70 -15.71
C GLU A 341 -6.94 1.65 -15.21
N PRO A 342 -5.97 2.22 -15.93
CA PRO A 342 -4.54 2.07 -15.62
C PRO A 342 -4.19 2.63 -14.24
N ALA A 343 -3.28 1.93 -13.55
CA ALA A 343 -2.75 2.38 -12.27
C ALA A 343 -1.71 3.50 -12.40
N GLY A 344 -1.55 4.29 -11.34
CA GLY A 344 -0.47 5.26 -11.22
C GLY A 344 -0.59 6.51 -12.11
N VAL A 345 -1.73 6.77 -12.78
CA VAL A 345 -1.94 7.92 -13.67
C VAL A 345 -3.05 8.84 -13.22
#